data_AF-A0A440EIV4-F1
#
_entry.id   AF-A0A440EIV4-F1
#
_cell.length_a   1.000
_cell.length_b   1.000
_cell.length_c   1.000
_cell.angle_alpha   90.00
_cell.angle_beta   90.00
_cell.angle_gamma   90.00
#
_symmetry.space_group_name_H-M   'P 1'
#
loop_
_entity.id
_entity.type
_entity.pdbx_description
1 polymer ?
#
loop_
_entity_poly.entity_id
_entity_poly.type
_entity_poly.pdbx_seq_one_letter_code
_entity_poly.pdbx_strand_id
1 'polypeptide(L)'
;MTKSASQVSADPFRKAKFREIARGIVAKDRYNRKYGLAVDTAGAIAGALERAYRQGVAGSRPDRQPQSRNSETGPLDWALIPPRPRNAFWSVCLASFGRDGMRQDEGYLVPTVTQRGTAGWQLIVSGKRYNDRPIAERTMVPLVRLGLIEAAAVGTGRLIVSQHGQETWRLFNKRGGRFPDDLTDL
;
A
#
# COMPACT_ATOMS: atom_id res chain seq x y z
N MET A 1 -6.60 24.03 36.20
CA MET A 1 -6.81 24.25 34.74
C MET A 1 -6.08 23.17 33.97
N THR A 2 -6.77 22.10 33.58
CA THR A 2 -6.22 21.04 32.72
C THR A 2 -6.19 21.54 31.28
N LYS A 3 -4.98 21.72 30.71
CA LYS A 3 -4.82 21.95 29.28
C LYS A 3 -5.32 20.70 28.55
N SER A 4 -6.48 20.79 27.92
CA SER A 4 -6.90 19.82 26.91
C SER A 4 -5.81 19.81 25.83
N ALA A 5 -5.06 18.71 25.75
CA ALA A 5 -4.18 18.47 24.63
C ALA A 5 -5.08 18.49 23.39
N SER A 6 -4.98 19.54 22.58
CA SER A 6 -5.64 19.61 21.30
C SER A 6 -5.30 18.31 20.57
N GLN A 7 -6.32 17.54 20.24
CA GLN A 7 -6.17 16.27 19.56
C GLN A 7 -5.66 16.60 18.15
N VAL A 8 -4.34 16.71 18.01
CA VAL A 8 -3.68 17.00 16.75
C VAL A 8 -4.12 15.91 15.78
N SER A 9 -4.87 16.31 14.75
CA SER A 9 -5.32 15.43 13.68
C SER A 9 -4.12 14.61 13.20
N ALA A 10 -4.22 13.29 13.30
CA ALA A 10 -3.11 12.40 12.98
C ALA A 10 -2.87 12.42 11.47
N ASP A 11 -1.78 13.06 11.04
CA ASP A 11 -1.33 13.11 9.65
C ASP A 11 -1.23 11.69 9.05
N PRO A 12 -2.10 11.33 8.08
CA PRO A 12 -2.12 10.00 7.48
C PRO A 12 -0.80 9.60 6.82
N PHE A 13 -0.06 10.56 6.27
CA PHE A 13 1.23 10.32 5.61
C PHE A 13 2.32 9.95 6.62
N ARG A 14 2.39 10.66 7.74
CA ARG A 14 3.32 10.32 8.84
C ARG A 14 3.04 8.92 9.37
N LYS A 15 1.75 8.58 9.53
CA LYS A 15 1.34 7.24 9.96
C LYS A 15 1.72 6.16 8.95
N ALA A 16 1.55 6.43 7.65
CA ALA A 16 1.96 5.51 6.58
C ALA A 16 3.48 5.28 6.59
N LYS A 17 4.28 6.36 6.65
CA LYS A 17 5.74 6.29 6.74
C LYS A 17 6.22 5.48 7.93
N PHE A 18 5.64 5.72 9.11
CA PHE A 18 5.98 4.95 10.31
C PHE A 18 5.68 3.45 10.15
N ARG A 19 4.56 3.09 9.52
CA ARG A 19 4.21 1.68 9.25
C ARG A 19 5.24 0.98 8.36
N GLU A 20 5.79 1.67 7.36
CA GLU A 20 6.86 1.10 6.53
C GLU A 20 8.14 0.86 7.33
N ILE A 21 8.57 1.84 8.11
CA ILE A 21 9.75 1.73 8.98
C ILE A 21 9.59 0.54 9.94
N ALA A 22 8.44 0.44 10.61
CA ALA A 22 8.15 -0.65 11.54
C ALA A 22 8.21 -2.03 10.85
N ARG A 23 7.71 -2.14 9.62
CA ARG A 23 7.80 -3.39 8.85
C ARG A 23 9.23 -3.72 8.45
N GLY A 24 10.03 -2.73 8.05
CA GLY A 24 11.45 -2.91 7.75
C GLY A 24 12.22 -3.46 8.94
N ILE A 25 11.94 -2.93 10.15
CA ILE A 25 12.55 -3.41 11.40
C ILE A 25 12.19 -4.89 11.66
N VAL A 26 10.90 -5.24 11.61
CA VAL A 26 10.43 -6.61 11.86
C VAL A 26 10.95 -7.60 10.80
N ALA A 27 11.05 -7.17 9.54
CA ALA A 27 11.59 -7.99 8.46
C ALA A 27 13.09 -8.26 8.66
N LYS A 28 13.87 -7.23 9.00
CA LYS A 28 15.30 -7.36 9.31
C LYS A 28 15.54 -8.22 10.55
N ASP A 29 14.76 -8.03 11.60
CA ASP A 29 14.78 -8.88 12.81
C ASP A 29 14.58 -10.36 12.46
N ARG A 30 13.52 -10.69 11.70
CA ARG A 30 13.24 -12.07 11.29
C ARG A 30 14.37 -12.65 10.43
N TYR A 31 14.93 -11.86 9.53
CA TYR A 31 16.06 -12.27 8.69
C TYR A 31 17.29 -12.56 9.56
N ASN A 32 17.70 -11.63 10.41
CA ASN A 32 18.86 -11.78 11.27
C ASN A 32 18.76 -13.02 12.16
N ARG A 33 17.59 -13.24 12.80
CA ARG A 33 17.35 -14.45 13.61
C ARG A 33 17.48 -15.73 12.79
N LYS A 34 16.94 -15.75 11.56
CA LYS A 34 17.01 -16.93 10.67
C LYS A 34 18.46 -17.30 10.34
N TYR A 35 19.36 -16.33 10.24
CA TYR A 35 20.75 -16.53 9.85
C TYR A 35 21.75 -16.40 11.02
N GLY A 36 21.27 -16.41 12.27
CA GLY A 36 22.13 -16.34 13.46
C GLY A 36 22.89 -15.02 13.64
N LEU A 37 22.46 -13.95 12.98
CA LEU A 37 23.06 -12.63 13.10
C LEU A 37 22.57 -11.92 14.37
N ALA A 38 23.40 -11.03 14.91
CA ALA A 38 23.02 -10.18 16.04
C ALA A 38 21.77 -9.34 15.72
N VAL A 39 20.93 -9.15 16.74
CA VAL A 39 19.63 -8.50 16.64
C VAL A 39 19.53 -7.38 17.68
N ASP A 40 19.25 -6.16 17.22
CA ASP A 40 18.88 -5.03 18.08
C ASP A 40 17.53 -4.43 17.64
N THR A 41 16.46 -5.20 17.85
CA THR A 41 15.10 -4.77 17.52
C THR A 41 14.66 -3.61 18.41
N ALA A 42 15.05 -3.63 19.68
CA ALA A 42 14.65 -2.63 20.67
C ALA A 42 15.24 -1.26 20.34
N GLY A 43 16.54 -1.18 20.05
CA GLY A 43 17.19 0.06 19.62
C GLY A 43 16.63 0.56 18.28
N ALA A 44 16.36 -0.34 17.33
CA ALA A 44 15.74 0.03 16.06
C ALA A 44 14.33 0.62 16.23
N ILE A 45 13.51 0.08 17.14
CA ILE A 45 12.19 0.63 17.50
C ILE A 45 12.34 1.98 18.18
N ALA A 46 13.23 2.11 19.16
CA ALA A 46 13.47 3.36 19.88
C ALA A 46 13.87 4.49 18.91
N GLY A 47 14.82 4.22 18.01
CA GLY A 47 15.23 5.18 16.99
C GLY A 47 14.15 5.50 15.94
N ALA A 48 13.24 4.57 15.66
CA ALA A 48 12.08 4.84 14.79
C ALA A 48 11.06 5.76 15.48
N LEU A 49 10.77 5.52 16.77
CA LEU A 49 9.89 6.36 17.58
C LEU A 49 10.46 7.77 17.75
N GLU A 50 11.75 7.90 18.05
CA GLU A 50 12.42 9.19 18.19
C GLU A 50 12.37 10.01 16.90
N ARG A 51 12.67 9.37 15.75
CA ARG A 51 12.57 10.04 14.44
C ARG A 51 11.14 10.49 14.14
N ALA A 52 10.14 9.66 14.40
CA ALA A 52 8.74 10.01 14.22
C ALA A 52 8.33 11.18 15.13
N TYR A 53 8.80 11.21 16.37
CA TYR A 53 8.56 12.30 17.31
C TYR A 53 9.20 13.61 16.83
N ARG A 54 10.48 13.61 16.45
CA ARG A 54 11.18 14.79 15.92
C ARG A 54 10.49 15.36 14.67
N GLN A 55 10.04 14.49 13.76
CA GLN A 55 9.23 14.90 12.60
C GLN A 55 7.89 15.50 13.00
N GLY A 56 7.25 14.93 14.02
CA GLY A 56 6.06 15.46 14.67
C GLY A 56 6.22 16.92 15.10
N VAL A 57 7.25 17.17 15.90
CA VAL A 57 7.57 18.49 16.48
C VAL A 57 8.02 19.50 15.41
N ALA A 58 8.90 19.10 14.50
CA ALA A 58 9.38 19.98 13.43
C ALA A 58 8.27 20.39 12.45
N GLY A 59 7.32 19.50 12.19
CA GLY A 59 6.16 19.74 11.34
C GLY A 59 5.00 20.48 12.02
N SER A 60 5.14 20.92 13.27
CA SER A 60 4.17 21.77 13.98
C SER A 60 4.46 23.27 13.84
N ARG A 61 5.50 23.67 13.07
CA ARG A 61 5.68 25.06 12.66
C ARG A 61 4.56 25.45 11.67
N PRO A 62 3.93 26.63 11.82
CA PRO A 62 2.69 26.99 11.11
C PRO A 62 2.82 27.15 9.59
N ASP A 63 4.03 27.08 9.04
CA ASP A 63 4.32 27.41 7.63
C ASP A 63 4.14 26.25 6.64
N ARG A 64 3.84 25.04 7.13
CA ARG A 64 3.60 23.89 6.25
C ARG A 64 2.19 23.39 6.49
N GLN A 65 1.21 24.10 5.92
CA GLN A 65 -0.10 23.51 5.70
C GLN A 65 0.12 22.15 5.04
N PRO A 66 -0.28 21.03 5.68
CA PRO A 66 -0.33 19.77 4.97
C PRO A 66 -1.29 20.02 3.82
N GLN A 67 -0.81 19.94 2.58
CA GLN A 67 -1.69 19.89 1.43
C GLN A 67 -2.55 18.65 1.63
N SER A 68 -3.71 18.81 2.26
CA SER A 68 -4.73 17.79 2.33
C SER A 68 -5.29 17.65 0.91
N ARG A 69 -4.57 16.94 0.06
CA ARG A 69 -5.10 16.46 -1.23
C ARG A 69 -5.89 15.17 -1.02
N ASN A 70 -6.66 15.10 0.07
CA ASN A 70 -7.75 14.15 0.17
C ASN A 70 -8.98 14.87 -0.37
N SER A 71 -9.01 15.12 -1.67
CA SER A 71 -10.30 15.23 -2.33
C SER A 71 -10.90 13.83 -2.22
N GLU A 72 -12.03 13.67 -1.52
CA GLU A 72 -12.72 12.39 -1.37
C GLU A 72 -13.07 11.73 -2.72
N THR A 73 -12.89 12.47 -3.82
CA THR A 73 -13.16 12.10 -5.21
C THR A 73 -11.90 11.96 -6.09
N GLY A 74 -10.70 12.27 -5.60
CA GLY A 74 -9.46 12.30 -6.40
C GLY A 74 -8.60 11.04 -6.26
N PRO A 75 -7.59 10.81 -7.13
CA PRO A 75 -6.70 9.64 -7.04
C PRO A 75 -6.01 9.55 -5.67
N LEU A 76 -5.95 8.35 -5.11
CA LEU A 76 -5.33 8.11 -3.80
C LEU A 76 -3.80 8.26 -3.89
N ASP A 77 -3.17 8.87 -2.89
CA ASP A 77 -1.71 8.85 -2.82
C ASP A 77 -1.20 7.43 -2.54
N TRP A 78 -0.23 6.98 -3.32
CA TRP A 78 0.34 5.63 -3.28
C TRP A 78 0.81 5.22 -1.88
N ALA A 79 1.35 6.19 -1.11
CA ALA A 79 1.82 5.97 0.25
C ALA A 79 0.69 5.63 1.24
N LEU A 80 -0.56 5.94 0.92
CA LEU A 80 -1.71 5.65 1.79
C LEU A 80 -2.21 4.21 1.66
N ILE A 81 -1.88 3.51 0.57
CA ILE A 81 -2.22 2.09 0.40
C ILE A 81 -1.41 1.28 1.41
N PRO A 82 -2.01 0.40 2.24
CA PRO A 82 -1.24 -0.36 3.22
C PRO A 82 -0.17 -1.24 2.54
N PRO A 83 0.96 -1.53 3.20
CA PRO A 83 2.15 -2.04 2.50
C PRO A 83 1.94 -3.36 1.75
N ARG A 84 1.26 -4.33 2.37
CA ARG A 84 0.95 -5.62 1.71
C ARG A 84 -0.05 -5.48 0.56
N PRO A 85 -1.22 -4.86 0.77
CA PRO A 85 -2.13 -4.49 -0.30
C PRO A 85 -1.46 -3.72 -1.44
N ARG A 86 -0.55 -2.78 -1.13
CA ARG A 86 0.17 -1.98 -2.12
C ARG A 86 0.98 -2.85 -3.08
N ASN A 87 1.72 -3.84 -2.59
CA ASN A 87 2.47 -4.75 -3.45
C ASN A 87 1.53 -5.54 -4.38
N ALA A 88 0.43 -6.05 -3.85
CA ALA A 88 -0.56 -6.78 -4.64
C ALA A 88 -1.19 -5.88 -5.70
N PHE A 89 -1.56 -4.67 -5.33
CA PHE A 89 -2.13 -3.69 -6.24
C PHE A 89 -1.16 -3.30 -7.36
N TRP A 90 0.12 -3.06 -7.01
CA TRP A 90 1.17 -2.82 -7.99
C TRP A 90 1.26 -3.95 -9.02
N SER A 91 1.32 -5.20 -8.57
CA SER A 91 1.38 -6.36 -9.47
C SER A 91 0.15 -6.47 -10.37
N VAL A 92 -1.05 -6.22 -9.82
CA VAL A 92 -2.29 -6.23 -10.60
C VAL A 92 -2.27 -5.11 -11.65
N CYS A 93 -2.00 -3.87 -11.26
CA CYS A 93 -1.97 -2.74 -12.20
C CYS A 93 -0.88 -2.86 -13.25
N LEU A 94 0.33 -3.31 -12.88
CA LEU A 94 1.41 -3.51 -13.84
C LEU A 94 1.03 -4.58 -14.88
N ALA A 95 0.41 -5.67 -14.43
CA ALA A 95 0.01 -6.76 -15.31
C ALA A 95 -1.13 -6.35 -16.25
N SER A 96 -2.13 -5.62 -15.76
CA SER A 96 -3.29 -5.19 -16.55
C SER A 96 -2.98 -4.00 -17.46
N PHE A 97 -2.18 -3.04 -16.98
CA PHE A 97 -2.02 -1.72 -17.62
C PHE A 97 -0.61 -1.38 -18.08
N GLY A 98 0.38 -2.20 -17.75
CA GLY A 98 1.78 -1.88 -18.04
C GLY A 98 2.29 -0.65 -17.27
N ARG A 99 3.52 -0.23 -17.59
CA ARG A 99 4.17 0.93 -16.95
C ARG A 99 3.69 2.28 -17.49
N ASP A 100 3.29 2.32 -18.75
CA ASP A 100 2.73 3.51 -19.40
C ASP A 100 1.26 3.72 -19.04
N GLY A 101 0.58 2.71 -18.50
CA GLY A 101 -0.85 2.76 -18.22
C GLY A 101 -1.70 2.68 -19.49
N MET A 102 -1.10 2.36 -20.63
CA MET A 102 -1.72 2.36 -21.95
C MET A 102 -2.04 0.96 -22.45
N ARG A 103 -1.42 -0.10 -21.87
CA ARG A 103 -1.93 -1.45 -22.08
C ARG A 103 -3.34 -1.54 -21.49
N GLN A 104 -4.24 -2.16 -22.23
CA GLN A 104 -5.58 -2.52 -21.74
C GLN A 104 -5.76 -4.02 -21.96
N ASP A 105 -4.79 -4.80 -21.50
CA ASP A 105 -4.99 -6.24 -21.43
C ASP A 105 -6.15 -6.48 -20.45
N GLU A 106 -7.09 -7.37 -20.80
CA GLU A 106 -8.22 -7.72 -19.93
C GLU A 106 -7.72 -8.43 -18.67
N GLY A 107 -7.31 -7.65 -17.69
CA GLY A 107 -6.82 -8.12 -16.40
C GLY A 107 -7.94 -8.17 -15.38
N TYR A 108 -8.25 -9.36 -14.88
CA TYR A 108 -9.26 -9.58 -13.85
C TYR A 108 -8.81 -10.63 -12.84
N LEU A 109 -9.40 -10.59 -11.66
CA LEU A 109 -9.14 -11.49 -10.55
C LEU A 109 -10.33 -12.44 -10.41
N VAL A 110 -10.04 -13.73 -10.32
CA VAL A 110 -11.05 -14.77 -10.06
C VAL A 110 -10.84 -15.40 -8.67
N PRO A 111 -11.91 -15.80 -7.97
CA PRO A 111 -11.80 -16.51 -6.71
C PRO A 111 -11.00 -17.80 -6.89
N THR A 112 -10.15 -18.12 -5.92
CA THR A 112 -9.36 -19.34 -5.91
C THR A 112 -8.98 -19.74 -4.48
N VAL A 113 -8.30 -20.88 -4.34
CA VAL A 113 -7.75 -21.36 -3.09
C VAL A 113 -6.24 -21.13 -3.09
N THR A 114 -5.74 -20.46 -2.06
CA THR A 114 -4.30 -20.26 -1.87
C THR A 114 -3.61 -21.60 -1.54
N GLN A 115 -2.28 -21.64 -1.66
CA GLN A 115 -1.48 -22.82 -1.25
C GLN A 115 -1.68 -23.25 0.21
N ARG A 116 -2.22 -22.38 1.06
CA ARG A 116 -2.51 -22.67 2.48
C ARG A 116 -3.93 -23.15 2.73
N GLY A 117 -4.71 -23.42 1.68
CA GLY A 117 -6.11 -23.82 1.78
C GLY A 117 -7.09 -22.68 2.12
N THR A 118 -6.62 -21.43 2.21
CA THR A 118 -7.49 -20.27 2.49
C THR A 118 -7.97 -19.61 1.21
N ALA A 119 -9.10 -18.90 1.25
CA ALA A 119 -9.61 -18.10 0.14
C ALA A 119 -8.58 -17.08 -0.38
N GLY A 120 -8.57 -16.88 -1.69
CA GLY A 120 -7.73 -15.91 -2.38
C GLY A 120 -8.21 -15.62 -3.79
N TRP A 121 -7.37 -14.91 -4.52
CA TRP A 121 -7.68 -14.36 -5.84
C TRP A 121 -6.54 -14.66 -6.80
N GLN A 122 -6.89 -15.23 -7.95
CA GLN A 122 -5.97 -15.52 -9.03
C GLN A 122 -6.06 -14.40 -10.07
N LEU A 123 -4.93 -13.78 -10.39
CA LEU A 123 -4.86 -12.79 -11.47
C LEU A 123 -4.80 -13.50 -12.82
N ILE A 124 -5.73 -13.13 -13.69
CA ILE A 124 -5.83 -13.55 -15.08
C ILE A 124 -5.60 -12.32 -15.96
N VAL A 125 -4.72 -12.43 -16.94
CA VAL A 125 -4.44 -11.38 -17.93
C VAL A 125 -4.45 -12.04 -19.30
N SER A 126 -5.24 -11.49 -20.22
CA SER A 126 -5.40 -12.02 -21.59
C SER A 126 -5.70 -13.52 -21.60
N GLY A 127 -6.59 -13.94 -20.69
CA GLY A 127 -7.04 -15.34 -20.53
C GLY A 127 -6.05 -16.29 -19.84
N LYS A 128 -4.85 -15.84 -19.44
CA LYS A 128 -3.83 -16.68 -18.81
C LYS A 128 -3.55 -16.26 -17.38
N ARG A 129 -3.15 -17.21 -16.54
CA ARG A 129 -2.68 -16.92 -15.18
C ARG A 129 -1.40 -16.08 -15.30
N TYR A 130 -1.39 -14.91 -14.68
CA TYR A 130 -0.22 -14.03 -14.70
C TYR A 130 0.89 -14.51 -13.74
N ASN A 131 0.50 -15.16 -12.64
CA ASN A 131 1.43 -15.72 -11.65
C ASN A 131 0.80 -16.95 -11.01
N ASP A 132 1.59 -17.96 -10.67
CA ASP A 132 1.13 -19.18 -9.99
C ASP A 132 0.73 -18.96 -8.52
N ARG A 133 1.04 -17.80 -7.94
CA ARG A 133 0.71 -17.48 -6.55
C ARG A 133 -0.57 -16.65 -6.45
N PRO A 134 -1.66 -17.23 -5.89
CA PRO A 134 -2.84 -16.45 -5.55
C PRO A 134 -2.58 -15.38 -4.50
N ILE A 135 -3.32 -14.28 -4.60
CA ILE A 135 -3.33 -13.20 -3.63
C ILE A 135 -4.35 -13.56 -2.55
N ALA A 136 -3.93 -13.61 -1.29
CA ALA A 136 -4.84 -13.95 -0.18
C ALA A 136 -5.97 -12.92 -0.01
N GLU A 137 -7.17 -13.38 0.35
CA GLU A 137 -8.37 -12.56 0.60
C GLU A 137 -8.08 -11.34 1.49
N ARG A 138 -7.40 -11.57 2.62
CA ARG A 138 -7.02 -10.51 3.58
C ARG A 138 -6.16 -9.38 3.00
N THR A 139 -5.47 -9.63 1.89
CA THR A 139 -4.67 -8.63 1.17
C THR A 139 -5.56 -7.80 0.23
N MET A 140 -6.65 -8.37 -0.26
CA MET A 140 -7.61 -7.74 -1.17
C MET A 140 -8.60 -6.84 -0.45
N VAL A 141 -9.08 -7.24 0.74
CA VAL A 141 -10.07 -6.48 1.53
C VAL A 141 -9.72 -4.99 1.67
N PRO A 142 -8.47 -4.59 1.99
CA PRO A 142 -8.12 -3.17 2.05
C PRO A 142 -8.19 -2.45 0.70
N LEU A 143 -7.88 -3.13 -0.42
CA LEU A 143 -7.97 -2.53 -1.75
C LEU A 143 -9.41 -2.26 -2.16
N VAL A 144 -10.31 -3.19 -1.83
CA VAL A 144 -11.76 -3.03 -2.02
C VAL A 144 -12.30 -1.90 -1.15
N ARG A 145 -11.91 -1.85 0.13
CA ARG A 145 -12.32 -0.77 1.04
C ARG A 145 -11.81 0.62 0.63
N LEU A 146 -10.65 0.68 -0.01
CA LEU A 146 -10.11 1.92 -0.59
C LEU A 146 -10.72 2.23 -1.97
N GLY A 147 -11.64 1.42 -2.47
CA GLY A 147 -12.27 1.62 -3.77
C GLY A 147 -11.32 1.45 -4.95
N LEU A 148 -10.16 0.81 -4.77
CA LEU A 148 -9.16 0.61 -5.84
C LEU A 148 -9.46 -0.63 -6.70
N ILE A 149 -10.26 -1.55 -6.16
CA ILE A 149 -10.68 -2.79 -6.80
C ILE A 149 -12.18 -2.96 -6.55
N GLU A 150 -12.91 -3.38 -7.58
CA GLU A 150 -14.36 -3.54 -7.56
C GLU A 150 -14.80 -4.79 -8.32
N ALA A 151 -16.07 -5.16 -8.17
CA ALA A 151 -16.67 -6.25 -8.93
C ALA A 151 -16.87 -5.84 -10.41
N ALA A 152 -16.48 -6.71 -11.34
CA ALA A 152 -16.51 -6.40 -12.78
C ALA A 152 -17.93 -6.24 -13.33
N ALA A 153 -18.80 -7.18 -12.96
CA ALA A 153 -20.23 -7.13 -13.23
C ALA A 153 -20.94 -8.06 -12.25
N VAL A 154 -22.20 -7.74 -11.93
CA VAL A 154 -23.02 -8.55 -11.03
C VAL A 154 -23.08 -9.99 -11.55
N GLY A 155 -22.82 -10.96 -10.66
CA GLY A 155 -22.89 -12.39 -10.98
C GLY A 155 -21.63 -13.01 -11.61
N THR A 156 -20.66 -12.21 -12.07
CA THR A 156 -19.41 -12.77 -12.63
C THR A 156 -18.46 -13.33 -11.57
N GLY A 157 -18.57 -12.85 -10.32
CA GLY A 157 -17.63 -13.17 -9.24
C GLY A 157 -16.20 -12.65 -9.48
N ARG A 158 -15.98 -11.86 -10.52
CA ARG A 158 -14.67 -11.31 -10.90
C ARG A 158 -14.44 -9.96 -10.23
N LEU A 159 -13.19 -9.69 -9.85
CA LEU A 159 -12.77 -8.36 -9.45
C LEU A 159 -11.87 -7.74 -10.54
N ILE A 160 -12.00 -6.43 -10.72
CA ILE A 160 -11.19 -5.62 -11.64
C ILE A 160 -10.66 -4.39 -10.91
N VAL A 161 -9.65 -3.73 -11.49
CA VAL A 161 -9.21 -2.42 -11.00
C VAL A 161 -10.26 -1.39 -11.38
N SER A 162 -10.81 -0.71 -10.37
CA SER A 162 -11.83 0.32 -10.56
C SER A 162 -11.28 1.54 -11.31
N GLN A 163 -12.15 2.44 -11.74
CA GLN A 163 -11.72 3.72 -12.29
C GLN A 163 -10.81 4.50 -11.32
N HIS A 164 -11.19 4.57 -10.04
CA HIS A 164 -10.39 5.22 -9.00
C HIS A 164 -9.00 4.55 -8.83
N GLY A 165 -8.94 3.22 -8.95
CA GLY A 165 -7.69 2.47 -8.95
C GLY A 165 -6.82 2.77 -10.17
N GLN A 166 -7.40 2.88 -11.35
CA GLN A 166 -6.69 3.24 -12.58
C GLN A 166 -6.10 4.65 -12.51
N GLU A 167 -6.88 5.61 -12.03
CA GLU A 167 -6.42 6.99 -11.83
C GLU A 167 -5.29 7.07 -10.81
N THR A 168 -5.38 6.29 -9.71
CA THR A 168 -4.33 6.14 -8.71
C THR A 168 -3.03 5.59 -9.33
N TRP A 169 -3.14 4.56 -10.19
CA TRP A 169 -2.01 4.00 -10.92
C TRP A 169 -1.37 5.01 -11.89
N ARG A 170 -2.18 5.75 -12.65
CA ARG A 170 -1.68 6.80 -13.57
C ARG A 170 -0.95 7.90 -12.81
N LEU A 171 -1.48 8.33 -11.66
CA LEU A 171 -0.80 9.34 -10.83
C LEU A 171 0.54 8.83 -10.31
N PHE A 172 0.61 7.57 -9.86
CA PHE A 172 1.85 6.93 -9.44
C PHE A 172 2.90 6.93 -10.58
N ASN A 173 2.54 6.46 -11.77
CA ASN A 173 3.45 6.43 -12.92
C ASN A 173 3.89 7.84 -13.34
N LYS A 174 2.97 8.81 -13.36
CA LYS A 174 3.27 10.23 -13.70
C LYS A 174 4.30 10.85 -12.75
N ARG A 175 4.36 10.41 -11.49
CA ARG A 175 5.34 10.86 -10.49
C ARG A 175 6.70 10.17 -10.60
N GLY A 176 6.88 9.25 -11.56
CA GLY A 176 8.11 8.46 -11.68
C GLY A 176 8.09 7.12 -10.95
N GLY A 177 6.91 6.73 -10.44
CA GLY A 177 6.56 5.45 -9.82
C GLY A 177 7.49 4.25 -10.04
N ARG A 178 8.41 3.94 -9.12
CA ARG A 178 9.13 2.66 -9.01
C ARG A 178 8.89 2.02 -7.66
N PHE A 179 8.19 0.89 -7.63
CA PHE A 179 8.04 0.12 -6.39
C PHE A 179 9.10 -0.99 -6.35
N PRO A 180 9.78 -1.23 -5.20
CA PRO A 180 9.59 -0.60 -3.89
C PRO A 180 10.33 0.73 -3.65
N ASP A 181 11.16 1.17 -4.60
CA ASP A 181 12.16 2.23 -4.41
C ASP A 181 11.57 3.63 -4.07
N ASP A 182 10.39 3.98 -4.59
CA ASP A 182 9.76 5.30 -4.41
C ASP A 182 9.20 5.57 -3.00
N LEU A 183 9.35 4.60 -2.10
CA LEU A 183 8.94 4.75 -0.71
C LEU A 183 10.05 5.31 0.19
N THR A 184 11.26 5.51 -0.34
CA THR A 184 12.40 5.99 0.44
C THR A 184 12.51 7.51 0.54
N ASP A 185 11.86 8.25 -0.36
CA ASP A 185 12.09 9.70 -0.53
C ASP A 185 10.94 10.61 -0.03
N LEU A 186 10.00 10.06 0.74
CA LEU A 186 8.99 10.83 1.52
C LEU A 186 9.51 11.18 2.91
#